data_AF-A0A7W5DRH4-F1
#
_entry.id   AF-A0A7W5DRH4-F1
#
_cell.length_a   1.000
_cell.length_b   1.000
_cell.length_c   1.000
_cell.angle_alpha   90.00
_cell.angle_beta   90.00
_cell.angle_gamma   90.00
#
_symmetry.space_group_name_H-M   'P 1'
#
loop_
_entity.id
_entity.type
_entity.pdbx_description
1 polymer ?
#
loop_
_entity_poly.entity_id
_entity_poly.type
_entity_poly.pdbx_seq_one_letter_code
_entity_poly.pdbx_strand_id
1 'polypeptide(L)'
;MTSALNALCKKIQQLDTEHEHGRRSVLISRHHDMLANFDFNRTNPFERVIRVLPQWTIDRANVSAVVTIPAFDPAKHLVAPNKLPLMRWMVTLGVATDMLVPENLNVYDYAHDLLLGYRREVSSEWNHVKRSLAEQTLTVDLPLVSPVLTADDTLVLSIGVEFGNIGVDGSGEAVKYAGCAKILGCV
;
A
#
# COMPACT_ATOMS: atom_id res chain seq x y z
N MET A 1 -8.24 0.06 -11.54
CA MET A 1 -6.76 0.06 -11.52
C MET A 1 -6.24 1.40 -12.02
N THR A 2 -5.26 2.00 -11.35
CA THR A 2 -4.64 3.25 -11.82
C THR A 2 -3.78 2.97 -13.05
N SER A 3 -3.79 3.87 -14.04
CA SER A 3 -2.98 3.70 -15.26
C SER A 3 -1.48 3.58 -14.98
N ALA A 4 -1.01 4.14 -13.86
CA ALA A 4 0.37 4.02 -13.39
C ALA A 4 0.74 2.60 -12.95
N LEU A 5 -0.15 1.89 -12.25
CA LEU A 5 0.10 0.51 -11.82
C LEU A 5 0.13 -0.42 -13.03
N ASN A 6 -0.79 -0.24 -13.98
CA ASN A 6 -0.76 -1.01 -15.23
C ASN A 6 0.53 -0.76 -16.01
N ALA A 7 1.02 0.48 -16.05
CA ALA A 7 2.30 0.80 -16.68
C ALA A 7 3.49 0.15 -15.95
N LEU A 8 3.44 0.02 -14.63
CA LEU A 8 4.44 -0.71 -13.85
C LEU A 8 4.41 -2.20 -14.16
N CYS A 9 3.24 -2.84 -14.14
CA CYS A 9 3.10 -4.25 -14.50
C CYS A 9 3.58 -4.53 -15.94
N LYS A 10 3.35 -3.61 -16.87
CA LYS A 10 3.90 -3.71 -18.23
C LYS A 10 5.44 -3.69 -18.24
N LYS A 11 6.08 -2.89 -17.38
CA LYS A 11 7.55 -2.91 -17.24
C LYS A 11 8.03 -4.24 -16.68
N ILE A 12 7.34 -4.80 -15.68
CA ILE A 12 7.63 -6.13 -15.14
C ILE A 12 7.56 -7.18 -16.25
N GLN A 13 6.50 -7.19 -17.07
CA GLN A 13 6.41 -8.09 -18.23
C GLN A 13 7.53 -7.90 -19.24
N GLN A 14 8.06 -6.69 -19.41
CA GLN A 14 9.15 -6.42 -20.34
C GLN A 14 10.49 -7.02 -19.88
N LEU A 15 10.63 -7.35 -18.60
CA LEU A 15 11.80 -8.04 -18.06
C LEU A 15 11.82 -9.54 -18.40
N ASP A 16 10.68 -10.11 -18.78
CA ASP A 16 10.61 -11.45 -19.36
C ASP A 16 11.14 -11.41 -20.80
N THR A 17 12.36 -11.92 -20.98
CA THR A 17 13.05 -12.05 -22.27
C THR A 17 12.92 -13.43 -22.89
N GLU A 18 12.30 -14.38 -22.18
CA GLU A 18 12.19 -15.78 -22.61
C GLU A 18 10.94 -16.00 -23.45
N HIS A 19 9.83 -15.33 -23.11
CA HIS A 19 8.55 -15.52 -23.76
C HIS A 19 8.24 -14.45 -24.83
N GLU A 20 7.52 -14.88 -25.87
CA GLU A 20 7.04 -14.01 -26.94
C GLU A 20 6.07 -12.94 -26.43
N HIS A 21 5.98 -11.83 -27.16
CA HIS A 21 5.04 -10.76 -26.83
C HIS A 21 3.60 -11.30 -26.84
N GLY A 22 2.86 -11.06 -25.76
CA GLY A 22 1.50 -11.60 -25.55
C GLY A 22 1.45 -12.90 -24.74
N ARG A 23 2.61 -13.51 -24.43
CA ARG A 23 2.74 -14.71 -23.59
C ARG A 23 3.57 -14.50 -22.33
N ARG A 24 3.87 -13.25 -21.99
CA ARG A 24 4.72 -12.89 -20.86
C ARG A 24 3.91 -12.79 -19.57
N SER A 25 4.40 -13.45 -18.53
CA SER A 25 3.79 -13.42 -17.20
C SER A 25 4.11 -12.11 -16.46
N VAL A 26 3.28 -11.75 -15.48
CA VAL A 26 3.59 -10.67 -14.52
C VAL A 26 4.11 -11.32 -13.25
N LEU A 27 5.43 -11.37 -13.11
CA LEU A 27 6.11 -12.00 -11.98
C LEU A 27 6.45 -10.96 -10.91
N ILE A 28 5.45 -10.56 -10.13
CA ILE A 28 5.60 -9.60 -9.03
C ILE A 28 6.52 -10.19 -7.96
N SER A 29 6.40 -11.48 -7.65
CA SER A 29 7.27 -12.19 -6.71
C SER A 29 8.76 -11.97 -6.97
N ARG A 30 9.15 -11.94 -8.25
CA ARG A 30 10.54 -11.75 -8.71
C ARG A 30 10.97 -10.29 -8.82
N HIS A 31 10.01 -9.37 -8.93
CA HIS A 31 10.24 -7.95 -9.21
C HIS A 31 9.48 -7.05 -8.21
N HIS A 32 9.31 -7.51 -6.98
CA HIS A 32 8.53 -6.84 -5.94
C HIS A 32 9.18 -5.52 -5.50
N ASP A 33 10.49 -5.39 -5.68
CA ASP A 33 11.26 -4.15 -5.48
C ASP A 33 10.76 -3.00 -6.37
N MET A 34 10.22 -3.32 -7.56
CA MET A 34 9.66 -2.32 -8.48
C MET A 34 8.38 -1.67 -7.95
N LEU A 35 7.69 -2.29 -6.99
CA LEU A 35 6.51 -1.74 -6.32
C LEU A 35 6.87 -0.82 -5.16
N ALA A 36 8.09 -0.90 -4.63
CA ALA A 36 8.50 -0.08 -3.49
C ALA A 36 8.41 1.41 -3.82
N ASN A 37 7.90 2.20 -2.87
CA ASN A 37 7.66 3.64 -3.03
C ASN A 37 6.69 4.02 -4.17
N PHE A 38 5.89 3.08 -4.69
CA PHE A 38 4.84 3.42 -5.64
C PHE A 38 3.78 4.32 -4.98
N ASP A 39 3.60 5.53 -5.52
CA ASP A 39 2.55 6.46 -5.09
C ASP A 39 1.21 6.17 -5.77
N PHE A 40 0.15 6.05 -4.97
CA PHE A 40 -1.21 5.90 -5.51
C PHE A 40 -1.79 7.21 -6.05
N ASN A 41 -1.22 8.35 -5.63
CA ASN A 41 -1.71 9.68 -5.93
C ASN A 41 -0.73 10.44 -6.85
N ARG A 42 -1.14 10.73 -8.09
CA ARG A 42 -0.31 11.48 -9.05
C ARG A 42 -0.18 12.98 -8.72
N THR A 43 -1.28 13.61 -8.30
CA THR A 43 -1.33 15.07 -8.07
C THR A 43 -0.69 15.47 -6.74
N ASN A 44 -0.98 14.67 -5.70
CA ASN A 44 -0.48 14.87 -4.34
C ASN A 44 0.18 13.57 -3.86
N PRO A 45 1.41 13.28 -4.32
CA PRO A 45 2.19 12.14 -3.82
C PRO A 45 2.33 12.19 -2.31
N PHE A 46 2.45 11.03 -1.68
CA PHE A 46 2.51 10.90 -0.23
C PHE A 46 3.63 11.75 0.36
N GLU A 47 4.84 11.72 -0.21
CA GLU A 47 6.01 12.45 0.30
C GLU A 47 5.90 13.98 0.14
N ARG A 48 5.02 14.44 -0.76
CA ARG A 48 4.73 15.87 -0.90
C ARG A 48 3.83 16.36 0.23
N VAL A 49 2.86 15.53 0.62
CA VAL A 49 1.87 15.83 1.66
C VAL A 49 2.44 15.58 3.06
N ILE A 50 3.18 14.50 3.23
CA ILE A 50 3.71 14.01 4.50
C ILE A 50 5.24 13.99 4.41
N ARG A 51 5.88 14.87 5.17
CA ARG A 51 7.35 15.05 5.19
C ARG A 51 7.98 14.40 6.42
N VAL A 52 7.52 13.19 6.75
CA VAL A 52 8.15 12.32 7.73
C VAL A 52 8.37 10.97 7.08
N LEU A 53 9.47 10.29 7.42
CA LEU A 53 9.79 8.97 6.91
C LEU A 53 9.40 7.92 7.96
N PRO A 54 8.35 7.11 7.72
CA PRO A 54 8.03 5.99 8.59
C PRO A 54 9.11 4.91 8.50
N GLN A 55 9.41 4.28 9.62
CA GLN A 55 10.14 3.02 9.66
C GLN A 55 9.13 1.88 9.52
N TRP A 56 9.53 0.81 8.84
CA TRP A 56 8.63 -0.32 8.62
C TRP A 56 9.40 -1.62 8.48
N THR A 57 8.72 -2.72 8.82
CA THR A 57 9.19 -4.08 8.61
C THR A 57 8.02 -4.97 8.17
N ILE A 58 8.32 -5.99 7.38
CA ILE A 58 7.37 -7.06 7.05
C ILE A 58 8.00 -8.38 7.50
N ASP A 59 7.26 -9.14 8.30
CA ASP A 59 7.57 -10.51 8.66
C ASP A 59 6.73 -11.44 7.79
N ARG A 60 7.38 -12.02 6.77
CA ARG A 60 6.74 -12.94 5.84
C ARG A 60 6.31 -14.25 6.49
N ALA A 61 7.06 -14.75 7.47
CA ALA A 61 6.75 -16.02 8.12
C ALA A 61 5.45 -15.91 8.94
N ASN A 62 5.31 -14.82 9.68
CA ASN A 62 4.11 -14.55 10.49
C ASN A 62 3.01 -13.78 9.72
N VAL A 63 3.26 -13.43 8.46
CA VAL A 63 2.40 -12.58 7.62
C VAL A 63 1.90 -11.35 8.38
N SER A 64 2.86 -10.58 8.87
CA SER A 64 2.58 -9.38 9.65
C SER A 64 3.52 -8.25 9.24
N ALA A 65 3.12 -7.02 9.54
CA ALA A 65 3.93 -5.84 9.32
C ALA A 65 3.78 -4.86 10.47
N VAL A 66 4.85 -4.11 10.72
CA VAL A 66 4.88 -3.04 11.70
C VAL A 66 5.31 -1.77 10.98
N VAL A 67 4.59 -0.68 11.23
CA VAL A 67 4.94 0.66 10.75
C VAL A 67 5.05 1.58 11.96
N THR A 68 6.22 2.17 12.14
CA THR A 68 6.50 3.16 13.17
C THR A 68 6.64 4.53 12.53
N ILE A 69 5.72 5.41 12.87
CA ILE A 69 5.66 6.79 12.40
C ILE A 69 6.30 7.65 13.50
N PRO A 70 7.44 8.31 13.23
CA PRO A 70 8.09 9.19 14.21
C PRO A 70 7.17 10.32 14.69
N ALA A 71 7.55 10.95 15.80
CA ALA A 71 6.85 12.14 16.28
C ALA A 71 6.62 13.16 15.15
N PHE A 72 5.37 13.59 15.01
CA PHE A 72 4.90 14.31 13.84
C PHE A 72 4.39 15.69 14.26
N ASP A 73 5.04 16.74 13.79
CA ASP A 73 4.57 18.12 13.94
C ASP A 73 3.92 18.57 12.63
N PRO A 74 2.58 18.63 12.55
CA PRO A 74 1.89 19.03 11.32
C PRO A 74 2.34 20.40 10.79
N ALA A 75 2.72 21.34 11.66
CA ALA A 75 3.17 22.66 11.24
C ALA A 75 4.44 22.63 10.37
N LYS A 76 5.26 21.58 10.53
CA LYS A 76 6.52 21.39 9.80
C LYS A 76 6.44 20.31 8.75
N HIS A 77 5.66 19.26 9.03
CA HIS A 77 5.70 18.01 8.26
C HIS A 77 4.47 17.79 7.39
N LEU A 78 3.41 18.59 7.53
CA LEU A 78 2.16 18.41 6.79
C LEU A 78 1.91 19.53 5.77
N VAL A 79 1.64 19.14 4.54
CA VAL A 79 1.07 20.01 3.50
C VAL A 79 -0.36 19.55 3.24
N ALA A 80 -1.27 19.90 4.15
CA ALA A 80 -2.64 19.40 4.12
C ALA A 80 -3.42 19.91 2.90
N PRO A 81 -4.03 19.03 2.08
CA PRO A 81 -4.94 19.45 1.04
C PRO A 81 -6.21 20.06 1.67
N ASN A 82 -6.70 21.15 1.09
CA ASN A 82 -7.99 21.76 1.41
C ASN A 82 -8.21 22.21 2.87
N LYS A 83 -7.13 22.37 3.67
CA LYS A 83 -7.16 22.87 5.05
C LYS A 83 -8.12 22.09 5.98
N LEU A 84 -8.24 20.78 5.76
CA LEU A 84 -9.11 19.91 6.57
C LEU A 84 -8.59 19.78 8.02
N PRO A 85 -9.48 19.78 9.04
CA PRO A 85 -9.08 19.89 10.44
C PRO A 85 -8.55 18.59 11.05
N LEU A 86 -8.88 17.43 10.47
CA LEU A 86 -8.50 16.12 10.98
C LEU A 86 -7.68 15.31 9.98
N MET A 87 -6.81 14.46 10.53
CA MET A 87 -6.12 13.41 9.79
C MET A 87 -6.02 12.12 10.60
N ARG A 88 -5.87 10.98 9.92
CA ARG A 88 -5.46 9.72 10.54
C ARG A 88 -4.53 8.93 9.62
N TRP A 89 -3.68 8.13 10.21
CA TRP A 89 -2.83 7.19 9.49
C TRP A 89 -3.64 5.92 9.16
N MET A 90 -3.39 5.39 7.98
CA MET A 90 -3.90 4.10 7.53
C MET A 90 -2.70 3.25 7.14
N VAL A 91 -2.64 2.01 7.62
CA VAL A 91 -1.64 1.04 7.18
C VAL A 91 -2.37 -0.18 6.66
N THR A 92 -1.98 -0.65 5.48
CA THR A 92 -2.58 -1.82 4.84
C THR A 92 -1.49 -2.81 4.49
N LEU A 93 -1.68 -4.06 4.89
CA LEU A 93 -0.88 -5.19 4.43
C LEU A 93 -1.79 -6.09 3.59
N GLY A 94 -1.36 -6.41 2.37
CA GLY A 94 -2.12 -7.24 1.44
C GLY A 94 -1.23 -8.20 0.66
N VAL A 95 -1.86 -9.12 -0.06
CA VAL A 95 -1.17 -10.10 -0.90
C VAL A 95 -1.41 -9.77 -2.38
N ALA A 96 -0.33 -9.76 -3.16
CA ALA A 96 -0.35 -9.73 -4.62
C ALA A 96 0.27 -11.04 -5.14
N THR A 97 -0.45 -11.77 -5.97
CA THR A 97 0.02 -13.02 -6.56
C THR A 97 0.46 -12.80 -8.01
N ASP A 98 1.41 -13.59 -8.48
CA ASP A 98 1.84 -13.56 -9.87
C ASP A 98 0.69 -13.87 -10.83
N MET A 99 0.76 -13.26 -12.03
CA MET A 99 -0.16 -13.58 -13.11
C MET A 99 0.60 -14.34 -14.19
N LEU A 100 0.19 -15.57 -14.44
CA LEU A 100 0.81 -16.49 -15.39
C LEU A 100 0.02 -16.53 -16.70
N VAL A 101 0.70 -16.80 -17.81
CA VAL A 101 0.04 -17.13 -19.08
C VAL A 101 0.29 -18.62 -19.35
N PRO A 102 -0.71 -19.50 -19.12
CA PRO A 102 -0.55 -20.93 -19.39
C PRO A 102 -0.24 -21.20 -20.86
N GLU A 103 0.56 -22.22 -21.16
CA GLU A 103 0.93 -22.54 -22.55
C GLU A 103 -0.29 -22.85 -23.46
N ASN A 104 -1.39 -23.27 -22.84
CA ASN A 104 -2.59 -23.76 -23.52
C ASN A 104 -3.68 -22.70 -23.67
N LEU A 105 -3.53 -21.54 -23.01
CA LEU A 105 -4.54 -20.49 -22.94
C LEU A 105 -3.88 -19.13 -23.18
N ASN A 106 -4.38 -18.37 -24.16
CA ASN A 106 -3.99 -16.97 -24.35
C ASN A 106 -4.73 -16.05 -23.34
N VAL A 107 -4.84 -16.49 -22.09
CA VAL A 107 -5.53 -15.78 -21.01
C VAL A 107 -4.63 -15.79 -19.78
N TYR A 108 -4.59 -14.68 -19.05
CA TYR A 108 -3.88 -14.63 -17.78
C TYR A 108 -4.67 -15.39 -16.72
N ASP A 109 -3.93 -16.14 -15.90
CA ASP A 109 -4.43 -16.80 -14.72
C ASP A 109 -3.59 -16.41 -13.50
N TYR A 110 -4.12 -16.55 -12.30
CA TYR A 110 -3.36 -16.25 -11.09
C TYR A 110 -2.52 -17.48 -10.71
N ALA A 111 -1.30 -17.25 -10.25
CA ALA A 111 -0.49 -18.33 -9.67
C ALA A 111 -1.17 -18.92 -8.43
N HIS A 112 -1.90 -18.09 -7.69
CA HIS A 112 -2.60 -18.52 -6.48
C HIS A 112 -3.92 -17.76 -6.24
N ASP A 113 -5.05 -18.41 -6.54
CA ASP A 113 -6.39 -17.79 -6.47
C ASP A 113 -6.90 -17.50 -5.05
N LEU A 114 -6.50 -18.28 -4.05
CA LEU A 114 -7.08 -18.22 -2.71
C LEU A 114 -6.79 -16.89 -1.99
N LEU A 115 -5.70 -16.23 -2.35
CA LEU A 115 -5.22 -15.00 -1.71
C LEU A 115 -5.54 -13.74 -2.51
N LEU A 116 -6.27 -13.87 -3.63
CA LEU A 116 -6.52 -12.77 -4.53
C LEU A 116 -7.21 -11.60 -3.82
N GLY A 117 -6.49 -10.48 -3.69
CA GLY A 117 -7.00 -9.25 -3.07
C GLY A 117 -7.19 -9.32 -1.56
N TYR A 118 -6.72 -10.39 -0.91
CA TYR A 118 -6.75 -10.51 0.54
C TYR A 118 -5.85 -9.46 1.17
N ARG A 119 -6.41 -8.68 2.09
CA ARG A 119 -5.72 -7.58 2.78
C ARG A 119 -6.37 -7.29 4.12
N ARG A 120 -5.58 -6.72 5.04
CA ARG A 120 -6.09 -6.08 6.25
C ARG A 120 -5.56 -4.68 6.36
N GLU A 121 -6.36 -3.83 6.99
CA GLU A 121 -6.05 -2.44 7.23
C GLU A 121 -6.24 -2.11 8.72
N VAL A 122 -5.39 -1.23 9.22
CA VAL A 122 -5.52 -0.65 10.56
C VAL A 122 -5.40 0.86 10.44
N SER A 123 -6.11 1.57 11.30
CA SER A 123 -6.11 3.01 11.36
C SER A 123 -5.64 3.50 12.71
N SER A 124 -4.93 4.63 12.74
CA SER A 124 -4.82 5.39 13.99
C SER A 124 -6.16 6.04 14.32
N GLU A 125 -6.26 6.55 15.55
CA GLU A 125 -7.29 7.52 15.90
C GLU A 125 -7.22 8.77 15.03
N TRP A 126 -8.32 9.50 14.97
CA TRP A 126 -8.35 10.83 14.34
C TRP A 126 -7.58 11.85 15.16
N ASN A 127 -6.79 12.66 14.48
CA ASN A 127 -5.91 13.65 15.07
C ASN A 127 -6.12 15.02 14.44
N HIS A 128 -6.13 16.06 15.26
CA HIS A 128 -6.17 17.43 14.75
C HIS A 128 -4.87 17.79 14.04
N VAL A 129 -4.98 18.33 12.81
CA VAL A 129 -3.82 18.74 11.98
C VAL A 129 -3.06 19.95 12.54
N LYS A 130 -3.43 20.46 13.71
CA LYS A 130 -2.74 21.56 14.41
C LYS A 130 -2.01 21.09 15.67
N ARG A 131 -2.15 19.81 16.03
CA ARG A 131 -1.57 19.24 17.24
C ARG A 131 -0.41 18.34 16.87
N SER A 132 0.73 18.53 17.53
CA SER A 132 1.86 17.62 17.39
C SER A 132 1.50 16.25 17.97
N LEU A 133 1.90 15.20 17.27
CA LEU A 133 1.66 13.81 17.62
C LEU A 133 2.96 13.20 18.13
N ALA A 134 2.84 12.40 19.20
CA ALA A 134 3.93 11.52 19.61
C ALA A 134 4.16 10.45 18.53
N GLU A 135 5.24 9.70 18.66
CA GLU A 135 5.47 8.52 17.83
C GLU A 135 4.28 7.55 17.91
N GLN A 136 3.92 6.96 16.78
CA GLN A 136 2.83 6.01 16.67
C GLN A 136 3.32 4.73 16.01
N THR A 137 2.91 3.59 16.55
CA THR A 137 3.20 2.28 15.95
C THR A 137 1.88 1.60 15.57
N LEU A 138 1.80 1.15 14.32
CA LEU A 138 0.66 0.44 13.75
C LEU A 138 1.13 -0.95 13.31
N THR A 139 0.43 -1.98 13.78
CA THR A 139 0.73 -3.39 13.45
C THR A 139 -0.44 -3.98 12.68
N VAL A 140 -0.14 -4.69 11.60
CA VAL A 140 -1.13 -5.42 10.79
C VAL A 140 -0.72 -6.87 10.68
N ASP A 141 -1.62 -7.79 10.99
CA ASP A 141 -1.44 -9.24 10.88
C ASP A 141 -2.47 -9.85 9.92
N LEU A 142 -2.07 -10.85 9.13
CA LEU A 142 -2.94 -11.62 8.24
C LEU A 142 -2.83 -13.12 8.60
N PRO A 143 -3.34 -13.54 9.77
CA PRO A 143 -3.09 -14.87 10.32
C PRO A 143 -3.64 -16.01 9.44
N LEU A 144 -4.69 -15.75 8.66
CA LEU A 144 -5.29 -16.74 7.77
C LEU A 144 -4.47 -16.99 6.48
N VAL A 145 -3.48 -16.15 6.21
CA VAL A 145 -2.68 -16.21 4.98
C VAL A 145 -1.45 -17.08 5.16
N SER A 146 -0.81 -17.06 6.34
CA SER A 146 0.43 -17.79 6.61
C SER A 146 0.41 -19.26 6.16
N PRO A 147 -0.66 -20.04 6.39
CA PRO A 147 -0.69 -21.45 6.01
C PRO A 147 -0.73 -21.72 4.50
N VAL A 148 -1.13 -20.73 3.69
CA VAL A 148 -1.35 -20.88 2.25
C VAL A 148 -0.38 -20.04 1.42
N LEU A 149 0.40 -19.15 2.03
CA LEU A 149 1.34 -18.27 1.32
C LEU A 149 2.42 -19.09 0.60
N THR A 150 2.61 -18.82 -0.70
CA THR A 150 3.58 -19.51 -1.56
C THR A 150 4.72 -18.57 -1.98
N ALA A 151 5.70 -19.05 -2.75
CA ALA A 151 6.77 -18.19 -3.28
C ALA A 151 6.29 -17.21 -4.37
N ASP A 152 5.16 -17.49 -5.01
CA ASP A 152 4.57 -16.65 -6.07
C ASP A 152 3.71 -15.50 -5.51
N ASP A 153 3.59 -15.45 -4.17
CA ASP A 153 2.83 -14.42 -3.46
C ASP A 153 3.77 -13.35 -2.89
N THR A 154 3.43 -12.08 -3.09
CA THR A 154 4.14 -10.92 -2.57
C THR A 154 3.28 -10.24 -1.51
N LEU A 155 3.87 -10.00 -0.33
CA LEU A 155 3.27 -9.15 0.69
C LEU A 155 3.55 -7.70 0.35
N VAL A 156 2.51 -6.88 0.28
CA VAL A 156 2.58 -5.46 -0.07
C VAL A 156 2.15 -4.63 1.13
N LEU A 157 3.09 -3.88 1.70
CA LEU A 157 2.82 -2.95 2.79
C LEU A 157 2.64 -1.54 2.25
N SER A 158 1.54 -0.90 2.60
CA SER A 158 1.20 0.46 2.21
C SER A 158 0.89 1.33 3.42
N ILE A 159 1.19 2.62 3.30
CA ILE A 159 0.76 3.65 4.25
C ILE A 159 -0.06 4.70 3.51
N GLY A 160 -1.09 5.19 4.17
CA GLY A 160 -1.91 6.30 3.73
C GLY A 160 -2.21 7.28 4.85
N VAL A 161 -2.64 8.47 4.44
CA VAL A 161 -3.27 9.45 5.31
C VAL A 161 -4.65 9.76 4.76
N GLU A 162 -5.63 9.64 5.63
CA GLU A 162 -6.96 10.18 5.39
C GLU A 162 -7.11 11.54 6.04
N PHE A 163 -7.80 12.45 5.37
CA PHE A 163 -8.18 13.74 5.91
C PHE A 163 -9.68 13.82 6.08
N GLY A 164 -10.13 14.55 7.10
CA GLY A 164 -11.53 14.55 7.49
C GLY A 164 -12.00 15.85 8.13
N ASN A 165 -13.32 15.96 8.25
CA ASN A 165 -14.03 16.96 9.04
C ASN A 165 -14.51 16.36 10.36
N ILE A 166 -14.94 17.23 11.27
CA ILE A 166 -15.65 16.81 12.47
C ILE A 166 -17.11 16.54 12.05
N GLY A 167 -17.54 15.30 12.19
CA GLY A 167 -18.89 14.85 11.95
C GLY A 167 -19.88 15.42 12.97
N VAL A 168 -21.17 15.21 12.72
CA VAL A 168 -22.26 15.75 13.55
C VAL A 168 -22.22 15.21 14.99
N ASP A 169 -21.72 14.00 15.16
CA ASP A 169 -21.53 13.32 16.45
C ASP A 169 -20.19 13.65 17.13
N GLY A 170 -19.38 14.53 16.52
CA GLY A 170 -18.04 14.85 16.99
C GLY A 170 -16.95 13.85 16.57
N SER A 171 -17.30 12.78 15.87
CA SER A 171 -16.33 11.83 15.31
C SER A 171 -15.61 12.40 14.08
N GLY A 172 -14.51 11.78 13.66
CA GLY A 172 -13.85 12.16 12.41
C GLY A 172 -14.52 11.53 11.20
N GLU A 173 -14.91 12.35 10.23
CA GLU A 173 -15.52 11.91 8.97
C GLU A 173 -14.56 12.15 7.80
N ALA A 174 -14.19 11.08 7.09
CA ALA A 174 -13.25 11.14 5.98
C ALA A 174 -13.83 11.91 4.78
N VAL A 175 -13.04 12.81 4.20
CA VAL A 175 -13.40 13.55 2.99
C VAL A 175 -12.84 12.84 1.76
N LYS A 176 -13.73 12.50 0.82
CA LYS A 176 -13.35 11.83 -0.43
C LYS A 176 -12.34 12.65 -1.22
N TYR A 177 -11.38 11.95 -1.82
CA TYR A 177 -10.32 12.51 -2.67
C TYR A 177 -9.35 13.47 -1.97
N ALA A 178 -9.40 13.57 -0.64
CA ALA A 178 -8.45 14.38 0.12
C ALA A 178 -7.20 13.60 0.55
N GLY A 179 -7.29 12.27 0.69
CA GLY A 179 -6.20 11.43 1.17
C GLY A 179 -5.08 11.19 0.16
N CYS A 180 -3.96 10.68 0.67
CA CYS A 180 -2.82 10.21 -0.13
C CYS A 180 -2.24 8.92 0.44
N ALA A 181 -1.68 8.06 -0.41
CA ALA A 181 -1.05 6.81 0.02
C ALA A 181 0.11 6.41 -0.89
N LYS A 182 1.02 5.59 -0.36
CA LYS A 182 2.08 4.92 -1.11
C LYS A 182 2.34 3.50 -0.61
N ILE A 183 2.97 2.69 -1.44
CA ILE A 183 3.60 1.43 -1.04
C ILE A 183 4.90 1.76 -0.30
N LEU A 184 5.06 1.22 0.91
CA LEU A 184 6.30 1.33 1.69
C LEU A 184 7.34 0.33 1.19
N GLY A 185 6.91 -0.92 0.99
CA GLY A 185 7.75 -1.98 0.44
C GLY A 185 7.03 -3.30 0.33
N CYS A 186 7.75 -4.28 -0.19
CA CYS A 186 7.24 -5.60 -0.54
C CYS A 186 8.24 -6.70 -0.17
N VAL A 187 7.74 -7.89 0.20
CA VAL A 187 8.55 -9.10 0.49
C VAL A 187 7.81 -10.37 0.10
#